data_AF-A0A971G0B2-F1
#
_entry.id   AF-A0A971G0B2-F1
#
_cell.length_a   1.000
_cell.length_b   1.000
_cell.length_c   1.000
_cell.angle_alpha   90.00
_cell.angle_beta   90.00
_cell.angle_gamma   90.00
#
_symmetry.space_group_name_H-M   'P 1'
#
loop_
_entity.id
_entity.type
_entity.pdbx_description
1 polymer ?
#
loop_
_entity_poly.entity_id
_entity_poly.type
_entity_poly.pdbx_seq_one_letter_code
_entity_poly.pdbx_strand_id
1 'polypeptide(L)'
;LVGCDPPPPRVVFQVDSTAAGADAAPGDGVCATSGGQCTLLAAIDEANATDGGVDVVMPSGRYASVNTTVTGDVRLNPGNVSSVVPTSARLTVAAGGRLAVSGFDRSTAQGDAGSLALTVLGGASVVVGHSILMGLDVEAGASVVLNAVVAQDVVNAGTLMAVGSSFFGGDPLDTSIPVLTTSDGGTTTLRGSVVARPQLYYNEGTPIGIGGSGTCSGVPPTSVGFLFVEVGCGSVAQPGDGTGPARTRVDFTIDPFTFQITSQVVSMSPTSPLVDAIPLGDTGCDGSQVDLYGTPRGNDGDGDGVPGCDIGALELVP
;
A
#
# COMPACT_ATOMS: atom_id res chain seq x y z
N LEU A 1 19.36 -7.59 -36.30
CA LEU A 1 18.98 -7.90 -34.91
C LEU A 1 19.81 -7.00 -34.02
N VAL A 2 19.31 -5.81 -33.71
CA VAL A 2 19.90 -4.98 -32.64
C VAL A 2 19.46 -5.67 -31.36
N GLY A 3 20.37 -6.38 -30.70
CA GLY A 3 20.08 -6.95 -29.39
C GLY A 3 19.68 -5.81 -28.47
N CYS A 4 18.60 -5.97 -27.72
CA CYS A 4 18.28 -5.05 -26.64
C CYS A 4 19.50 -5.03 -25.72
N ASP A 5 20.21 -3.90 -25.67
CA ASP A 5 21.25 -3.69 -24.67
C ASP A 5 20.61 -3.93 -23.30
N PRO A 6 21.18 -4.78 -22.42
CA PRO A 6 20.63 -4.95 -21.08
C PRO A 6 20.45 -3.58 -20.43
N PRO A 7 19.34 -3.37 -19.69
CA PRO A 7 19.14 -2.11 -18.99
C PRO A 7 20.36 -1.80 -18.11
N PRO A 8 20.78 -0.52 -18.02
CA PRO A 8 21.92 -0.14 -17.20
C PRO A 8 21.78 -0.68 -15.76
N PRO A 9 22.89 -1.10 -15.14
CA PRO A 9 22.87 -1.46 -13.74
C PRO A 9 22.45 -0.26 -12.89
N ARG A 10 21.64 -0.52 -11.87
CA ARG A 10 21.14 0.50 -10.95
C ARG A 10 22.16 0.74 -9.83
N VAL A 11 22.24 1.99 -9.38
CA VAL A 11 23.02 2.34 -8.18
C VAL A 11 22.28 1.84 -6.95
N VAL A 12 23.02 1.38 -5.94
CA VAL A 12 22.43 0.91 -4.68
C VAL A 12 22.89 1.80 -3.53
N PHE A 13 21.95 2.42 -2.83
CA PHE A 13 22.22 3.11 -1.56
C PHE A 13 21.70 2.28 -0.39
N GLN A 14 22.54 2.11 0.62
CA GLN A 14 22.22 1.40 1.86
C GLN A 14 21.96 2.44 2.95
N VAL A 15 20.71 2.57 3.36
CA VAL A 15 20.34 3.48 4.44
C VAL A 15 20.83 2.90 5.76
N ASP A 16 21.63 3.66 6.49
CA ASP A 16 22.25 3.24 7.76
C ASP A 16 21.76 4.04 8.97
N SER A 17 20.94 5.06 8.73
CA SER A 17 20.35 5.91 9.77
C SER A 17 18.86 6.10 9.56
N THR A 18 18.10 5.96 10.63
CA THR A 18 16.67 6.27 10.65
C THR A 18 16.37 7.74 10.94
N ALA A 19 17.40 8.54 11.22
CA ALA A 19 17.27 9.98 11.43
C ALA A 19 16.85 10.70 10.14
N ALA A 20 16.37 11.93 10.29
CA ALA A 20 16.14 12.82 9.15
C ALA A 20 17.44 13.57 8.81
N GLY A 21 17.66 13.80 7.52
CA GLY A 21 18.72 14.66 7.02
C GLY A 21 18.79 14.57 5.50
N ALA A 22 18.95 15.70 4.82
CA ALA A 22 19.19 15.72 3.38
C ALA A 22 20.64 15.31 3.07
N ASP A 23 20.89 14.94 1.82
CA ASP A 23 22.25 14.71 1.36
C ASP A 23 23.06 16.02 1.43
N ALA A 24 24.34 15.93 1.81
CA ALA A 24 25.22 17.09 1.91
C ALA A 24 25.63 17.64 0.54
N ALA A 25 25.70 16.79 -0.48
CA ALA A 25 26.13 17.13 -1.82
C ALA A 25 25.41 16.30 -2.90
N PRO A 26 24.09 16.54 -3.12
CA PRO A 26 23.30 15.82 -4.11
C PRO A 26 23.98 15.66 -5.48
N GLY A 27 24.14 14.42 -5.94
CA GLY A 27 24.71 14.05 -7.23
C GLY A 27 26.22 13.78 -7.22
N ASP A 28 26.85 13.70 -6.05
CA ASP A 28 28.25 13.28 -5.94
C ASP A 28 28.43 11.74 -5.94
N GLY A 29 27.32 10.99 -5.92
CA GLY A 29 27.27 9.54 -5.94
C GLY A 29 27.45 8.90 -4.56
N VAL A 30 27.43 9.70 -3.49
CA VAL A 30 27.62 9.26 -2.10
C VAL A 30 26.43 9.69 -1.27
N CYS A 31 25.62 8.72 -0.83
CA CYS A 31 24.56 9.00 0.14
C CYS A 31 25.18 9.35 1.51
N ALA A 32 25.22 10.63 1.85
CA ALA A 32 25.73 11.12 3.13
C ALA A 32 25.16 12.49 3.49
N THR A 33 24.53 12.58 4.66
CA THR A 33 24.29 13.85 5.36
C THR A 33 25.60 14.55 5.72
N SER A 34 25.54 15.79 6.19
CA SER A 34 26.73 16.49 6.72
C SER A 34 27.38 15.80 7.93
N GLY A 35 26.66 14.89 8.59
CA GLY A 35 27.17 14.01 9.65
C GLY A 35 27.73 12.68 9.15
N GLY A 36 27.75 12.43 7.85
CA GLY A 36 28.26 11.20 7.22
C GLY A 36 27.31 10.01 7.24
N GLN A 37 26.05 10.19 7.65
CA GLN A 37 25.03 9.14 7.68
C GLN A 37 24.22 9.11 6.39
N CYS A 38 23.89 7.93 5.89
CA CYS A 38 22.94 7.76 4.78
C CYS A 38 21.52 7.59 5.36
N THR A 39 20.71 8.64 5.26
CA THR A 39 19.30 8.63 5.65
C THR A 39 18.42 8.32 4.44
N LEU A 40 17.13 8.06 4.65
CA LEU A 40 16.17 7.89 3.54
C LEU A 40 16.09 9.15 2.65
N LEU A 41 16.07 10.34 3.24
CA LEU A 41 16.01 11.59 2.46
C LEU A 41 17.29 11.80 1.66
N ALA A 42 18.47 11.59 2.26
CA ALA A 42 19.74 11.68 1.54
C ALA A 42 19.81 10.68 0.37
N ALA A 43 19.36 9.44 0.57
CA ALA A 43 19.33 8.45 -0.50
C ALA A 43 18.37 8.84 -1.64
N ILE A 44 17.24 9.49 -1.34
CA ILE A 44 16.32 10.02 -2.36
C ILE A 44 16.93 11.22 -3.09
N ASP A 45 17.62 12.11 -2.38
CA ASP A 45 18.29 13.27 -2.98
C ASP A 45 19.37 12.83 -3.99
N GLU A 46 20.22 11.86 -3.60
CA GLU A 46 21.18 11.25 -4.51
C GLU A 46 20.49 10.55 -5.69
N ALA A 47 19.40 9.81 -5.43
CA ALA A 47 18.67 9.11 -6.46
C ALA A 47 18.02 10.05 -7.49
N ASN A 48 17.57 11.23 -7.05
CA ASN A 48 17.03 12.27 -7.93
C ASN A 48 18.11 12.92 -8.81
N ALA A 49 19.37 12.92 -8.35
CA ALA A 49 20.51 13.44 -9.09
C ALA A 49 21.25 12.37 -9.93
N THR A 50 20.85 11.11 -9.82
CA THR A 50 21.51 9.96 -10.47
C THR A 50 20.77 9.52 -11.75
N ASP A 51 21.50 9.45 -12.86
CA ASP A 51 21.03 8.81 -14.09
C ASP A 51 21.03 7.27 -13.96
N GLY A 52 20.10 6.58 -14.63
CA GLY A 52 20.08 5.11 -14.71
C GLY A 52 19.32 4.39 -13.60
N GLY A 53 18.75 5.13 -12.65
CA GLY A 53 17.86 4.63 -11.60
C GLY A 53 18.58 4.01 -10.41
N VAL A 54 17.93 4.07 -9.26
CA VAL A 54 18.52 3.77 -7.95
C VAL A 54 17.64 2.84 -7.13
N ASP A 55 18.27 1.87 -6.48
CA ASP A 55 17.68 1.01 -5.47
C ASP A 55 18.13 1.49 -4.08
N VAL A 56 17.18 1.89 -3.24
CA VAL A 56 17.42 2.32 -1.86
C VAL A 56 17.01 1.17 -0.95
N VAL A 57 17.97 0.55 -0.28
CA VAL A 57 17.73 -0.56 0.65
C VAL A 57 17.69 -0.02 2.07
N MET A 58 16.67 -0.42 2.81
CA MET A 58 16.41 0.06 4.16
C MET A 58 16.29 -1.12 5.14
N PRO A 59 17.01 -1.10 6.26
CA PRO A 59 16.73 -1.97 7.38
C PRO A 59 15.30 -1.78 7.91
N SER A 60 14.77 -2.81 8.59
CA SER A 60 13.55 -2.63 9.37
C SER A 60 13.76 -1.59 10.46
N GLY A 61 12.83 -0.67 10.64
CA GLY A 61 12.99 0.37 11.64
C GLY A 61 11.99 1.51 11.50
N ARG A 62 12.02 2.40 12.48
CA ARG A 62 11.21 3.61 12.51
C ARG A 62 11.99 4.78 11.96
N TYR A 63 11.58 5.29 10.81
CA TYR A 63 12.23 6.37 10.08
C TYR A 63 11.60 7.72 10.40
N ALA A 64 12.43 8.74 10.55
CA ALA A 64 11.98 10.11 10.73
C ALA A 64 11.13 10.59 9.55
N SER A 65 10.38 11.68 9.75
CA SER A 65 9.49 12.21 8.74
C SER A 65 10.24 12.65 7.48
N VAL A 66 9.67 12.33 6.32
CA VAL A 66 10.18 12.70 5.00
C VAL A 66 9.07 13.38 4.22
N ASN A 67 9.37 14.52 3.62
CA ASN A 67 8.49 15.18 2.67
C ASN A 67 9.36 15.64 1.50
N THR A 68 9.25 14.94 0.37
CA THR A 68 10.11 15.18 -0.78
C THR A 68 9.44 14.79 -2.09
N THR A 69 10.08 15.17 -3.18
CA THR A 69 9.64 14.86 -4.54
C THR A 69 10.61 13.88 -5.17
N VAL A 70 10.08 12.82 -5.77
CA VAL A 70 10.82 11.87 -6.61
C VAL A 70 10.75 12.37 -8.06
N THR A 71 11.91 12.72 -8.62
CA THR A 71 12.05 13.18 -10.01
C THR A 71 12.76 12.15 -10.88
N GLY A 72 13.53 11.24 -10.28
CA GLY A 72 14.26 10.17 -10.98
C GLY A 72 13.50 8.83 -11.03
N ASP A 73 14.26 7.75 -11.23
CA ASP A 73 13.76 6.37 -11.20
C ASP A 73 14.22 5.65 -9.93
N VAL A 74 13.39 5.66 -8.90
CA VAL A 74 13.74 5.25 -7.53
C VAL A 74 12.97 4.00 -7.12
N ARG A 75 13.64 3.02 -6.54
CA ARG A 75 13.01 1.87 -5.88
C ARG A 75 13.37 1.85 -4.41
N LEU A 76 12.37 2.02 -3.56
CA LEU A 76 12.50 1.94 -2.12
C LEU A 76 12.21 0.52 -1.68
N ASN A 77 13.23 -0.12 -1.09
CA ASN A 77 13.19 -1.45 -0.52
C ASN A 77 12.66 -2.52 -1.53
N PRO A 78 13.26 -2.61 -2.73
CA PRO A 78 12.71 -3.41 -3.83
C PRO A 78 12.53 -4.87 -3.45
N GLY A 79 11.30 -5.38 -3.63
CA GLY A 79 10.96 -6.80 -3.46
C GLY A 79 10.98 -7.31 -2.02
N ASN A 80 11.04 -6.42 -1.04
CA ASN A 80 11.13 -6.79 0.36
C ASN A 80 9.82 -6.50 1.12
N VAL A 81 9.50 -7.38 2.07
CA VAL A 81 8.37 -7.26 3.02
C VAL A 81 8.83 -6.86 4.43
N SER A 82 10.09 -6.42 4.60
CA SER A 82 10.62 -5.86 5.84
C SER A 82 9.76 -4.68 6.32
N SER A 83 9.44 -4.63 7.62
CA SER A 83 8.68 -3.53 8.22
C SER A 83 9.50 -2.23 8.29
N VAL A 84 9.26 -1.33 7.34
CA VAL A 84 9.77 0.05 7.33
C VAL A 84 8.65 1.00 7.74
N VAL A 85 8.89 1.76 8.79
CA VAL A 85 7.84 2.52 9.47
C VAL A 85 8.20 4.00 9.46
N PRO A 86 7.74 4.78 8.47
CA PRO A 86 7.94 6.22 8.50
C PRO A 86 7.04 6.86 9.55
N THR A 87 7.58 7.73 10.41
CA THR A 87 6.79 8.61 11.29
C THR A 87 5.76 9.40 10.49
N SER A 88 6.19 10.00 9.38
CA SER A 88 5.33 10.60 8.35
C SER A 88 6.11 10.76 7.05
N ALA A 89 5.75 10.00 6.03
CA ALA A 89 6.32 10.09 4.69
C ALA A 89 5.26 10.62 3.71
N ARG A 90 5.58 11.74 3.07
CA ARG A 90 4.81 12.30 1.96
C ARG A 90 5.73 12.37 0.74
N LEU A 91 5.45 11.53 -0.25
CA LEU A 91 6.24 11.48 -1.47
C LEU A 91 5.39 11.98 -2.64
N THR A 92 5.87 13.01 -3.31
CA THR A 92 5.30 13.46 -4.58
C THR A 92 6.13 12.85 -5.70
N VAL A 93 5.53 12.12 -6.63
CA VAL A 93 6.23 11.62 -7.81
C VAL A 93 5.97 12.57 -8.97
N ALA A 94 6.99 13.29 -9.40
CA ALA A 94 6.89 14.29 -10.44
C ALA A 94 6.70 13.68 -11.83
N ALA A 95 6.23 14.47 -12.79
CA ALA A 95 6.09 14.06 -14.19
C ALA A 95 7.41 13.46 -14.73
N GLY A 96 7.34 12.27 -15.34
CA GLY A 96 8.51 11.51 -15.80
C GLY A 96 9.21 10.69 -14.71
N GLY A 97 8.95 10.96 -13.44
CA GLY A 97 9.46 10.21 -12.30
C GLY A 97 8.86 8.80 -12.23
N ARG A 98 9.65 7.88 -11.67
CA ARG A 98 9.25 6.49 -11.44
C ARG A 98 9.58 6.11 -10.01
N LEU A 99 8.60 5.55 -9.31
CA LEU A 99 8.76 5.11 -7.93
C LEU A 99 8.29 3.66 -7.78
N ALA A 100 9.12 2.78 -7.25
CA ALA A 100 8.65 1.52 -6.68
C ALA A 100 8.81 1.54 -5.16
N VAL A 101 7.84 1.03 -4.41
CA VAL A 101 7.86 0.98 -2.95
C VAL A 101 7.46 -0.42 -2.49
N SER A 102 8.17 -0.99 -1.52
CA SER A 102 7.74 -2.24 -0.86
C SER A 102 8.10 -2.28 0.62
N GLY A 103 7.30 -3.00 1.42
CA GLY A 103 7.55 -3.20 2.85
C GLY A 103 7.30 -1.97 3.72
N PHE A 104 6.51 -1.00 3.25
CA PHE A 104 6.16 0.15 4.08
C PHE A 104 4.99 -0.22 4.96
N ASP A 105 5.23 -0.28 6.26
CA ASP A 105 4.28 -0.70 7.26
C ASP A 105 3.90 0.49 8.16
N ARG A 106 2.82 0.31 8.92
CA ARG A 106 2.35 1.21 9.95
C ARG A 106 2.61 0.58 11.31
N SER A 107 3.85 0.68 11.80
CA SER A 107 4.14 0.45 13.21
C SER A 107 3.99 1.75 14.00
N THR A 108 3.48 1.64 15.21
CA THR A 108 3.14 2.78 16.06
C THR A 108 3.68 2.59 17.47
N ALA A 109 4.89 2.06 17.57
CA ALA A 109 5.68 2.27 18.78
C ALA A 109 5.81 3.78 19.04
N GLN A 110 5.01 4.27 20.00
CA GLN A 110 4.94 5.63 20.57
C GLN A 110 4.54 6.78 19.63
N GLY A 111 3.25 7.17 19.70
CA GLY A 111 2.80 8.56 19.60
C GLY A 111 2.68 9.20 18.21
N ASP A 112 3.38 8.72 17.18
CA ASP A 112 3.11 9.13 15.80
C ASP A 112 2.59 7.95 14.99
N ALA A 113 1.40 8.11 14.43
CA ALA A 113 0.84 7.11 13.56
C ALA A 113 1.64 7.09 12.24
N GLY A 114 2.52 6.11 12.08
CA GLY A 114 3.36 6.01 10.89
C GLY A 114 2.50 6.05 9.63
N SER A 115 2.91 6.82 8.64
CA SER A 115 2.11 7.07 7.45
C SER A 115 2.98 7.20 6.22
N LEU A 116 2.60 6.50 5.15
CA LEU A 116 3.04 6.80 3.80
C LEU A 116 1.85 7.35 3.02
N ALA A 117 2.01 8.56 2.49
CA ALA A 117 1.08 9.16 1.55
C ALA A 117 1.80 9.47 0.25
N LEU A 118 1.15 9.16 -0.87
CA LEU A 118 1.68 9.35 -2.21
C LEU A 118 0.82 10.33 -2.99
N THR A 119 1.47 11.26 -3.67
CA THR A 119 0.86 12.10 -4.70
C THR A 119 1.58 11.82 -6.01
N VAL A 120 0.86 11.39 -7.04
CA VAL A 120 1.43 10.95 -8.31
C VAL A 120 1.00 11.89 -9.42
N LEU A 121 1.92 12.73 -9.90
CA LEU A 121 1.62 13.76 -10.88
C LEU A 121 1.49 13.19 -12.30
N GLY A 122 0.79 13.91 -13.18
CA GLY A 122 0.59 13.49 -14.56
C GLY A 122 1.89 13.11 -15.29
N GLY A 123 1.92 11.94 -15.93
CA GLY A 123 3.10 11.39 -16.59
C GLY A 123 4.10 10.68 -15.69
N ALA A 124 3.83 10.57 -14.39
CA ALA A 124 4.58 9.73 -13.45
C ALA A 124 4.06 8.27 -13.44
N SER A 125 4.90 7.35 -12.96
CA SER A 125 4.53 5.95 -12.77
C SER A 125 4.95 5.42 -11.40
N VAL A 126 4.06 4.72 -10.72
CA VAL A 126 4.31 4.16 -9.38
C VAL A 126 3.91 2.70 -9.30
N VAL A 127 4.73 1.90 -8.61
CA VAL A 127 4.40 0.52 -8.21
C VAL A 127 4.54 0.42 -6.70
N VAL A 128 3.52 -0.06 -6.02
CA VAL A 128 3.54 -0.31 -4.57
C VAL A 128 3.24 -1.77 -4.32
N GLY A 129 4.14 -2.45 -3.60
CA GLY A 129 4.00 -3.83 -3.16
C GLY A 129 3.95 -3.91 -1.64
N HIS A 130 3.18 -4.83 -1.06
CA HIS A 130 3.30 -5.25 0.35
C HIS A 130 3.46 -4.05 1.30
N SER A 131 2.55 -3.07 1.21
CA SER A 131 2.65 -1.82 1.95
C SER A 131 1.29 -1.31 2.42
N ILE A 132 1.32 -0.40 3.40
CA ILE A 132 0.17 0.34 3.89
C ILE A 132 0.29 1.80 3.45
N LEU A 133 -0.71 2.28 2.71
CA LEU A 133 -0.84 3.68 2.29
C LEU A 133 -1.96 4.35 3.08
N MET A 134 -1.66 5.53 3.64
CA MET A 134 -2.64 6.36 4.34
C MET A 134 -3.30 7.40 3.43
N GLY A 135 -2.80 7.54 2.21
CA GLY A 135 -3.35 8.43 1.20
C GLY A 135 -2.70 8.15 -0.15
N LEU A 136 -3.51 8.14 -1.19
CA LEU A 136 -3.04 8.00 -2.57
C LEU A 136 -3.82 8.95 -3.46
N ASP A 137 -3.14 9.96 -3.99
CA ASP A 137 -3.68 10.87 -4.98
C ASP A 137 -3.00 10.62 -6.33
N VAL A 138 -3.77 10.26 -7.34
CA VAL A 138 -3.28 9.94 -8.69
C VAL A 138 -3.84 10.96 -9.66
N GLU A 139 -3.01 11.85 -10.18
CA GLU A 139 -3.43 12.87 -11.13
C GLU A 139 -3.71 12.31 -12.53
N ALA A 140 -4.42 13.09 -13.34
CA ALA A 140 -4.68 12.75 -14.74
C ALA A 140 -3.38 12.49 -15.51
N GLY A 141 -3.33 11.36 -16.23
CA GLY A 141 -2.15 10.93 -16.98
C GLY A 141 -1.07 10.23 -16.15
N ALA A 142 -1.23 10.09 -14.83
CA ALA A 142 -0.39 9.23 -14.00
C ALA A 142 -0.80 7.74 -14.10
N SER A 143 0.09 6.84 -13.71
CA SER A 143 -0.17 5.39 -13.64
C SER A 143 0.33 4.78 -12.35
N VAL A 144 -0.52 4.01 -11.66
CA VAL A 144 -0.20 3.34 -10.39
C VAL A 144 -0.60 1.88 -10.45
N VAL A 145 0.30 1.01 -9.97
CA VAL A 145 0.04 -0.42 -9.74
C VAL A 145 0.21 -0.73 -8.25
N LEU A 146 -0.79 -1.38 -7.66
CA LEU A 146 -0.77 -1.85 -6.28
C LEU A 146 -0.81 -3.38 -6.23
N ASN A 147 0.03 -3.99 -5.41
CA ASN A 147 0.08 -5.43 -5.19
C ASN A 147 0.19 -5.77 -3.69
N ALA A 148 -0.76 -6.48 -3.10
CA ALA A 148 -0.76 -6.75 -1.65
C ALA A 148 -0.72 -5.46 -0.81
N VAL A 149 -1.52 -4.46 -1.18
CA VAL A 149 -1.51 -3.13 -0.53
C VAL A 149 -2.80 -2.89 0.25
N VAL A 150 -2.67 -2.37 1.46
CA VAL A 150 -3.77 -1.71 2.17
C VAL A 150 -3.70 -0.22 1.87
N ALA A 151 -4.74 0.35 1.26
CA ALA A 151 -4.78 1.78 0.94
C ALA A 151 -6.00 2.46 1.59
N GLN A 152 -5.77 3.66 2.10
CA GLN A 152 -6.78 4.57 2.60
C GLN A 152 -6.80 5.85 1.77
N ASP A 153 -7.95 6.52 1.74
CA ASP A 153 -8.16 7.81 1.09
C ASP A 153 -7.60 7.86 -0.33
N VAL A 154 -8.10 6.95 -1.18
CA VAL A 154 -7.66 6.84 -2.58
C VAL A 154 -8.49 7.73 -3.47
N VAL A 155 -7.81 8.68 -4.13
CA VAL A 155 -8.35 9.55 -5.18
C VAL A 155 -7.59 9.28 -6.47
N ASN A 156 -8.32 8.92 -7.52
CA ASN A 156 -7.73 8.55 -8.81
C ASN A 156 -8.37 9.32 -9.97
N ALA A 157 -7.61 10.22 -10.58
CA ALA A 157 -7.90 10.84 -11.86
C ALA A 157 -7.05 10.28 -13.02
N GLY A 158 -6.12 9.36 -12.74
CA GLY A 158 -5.23 8.70 -13.71
C GLY A 158 -5.58 7.24 -13.97
N THR A 159 -4.57 6.38 -14.09
CA THR A 159 -4.74 4.92 -14.23
C THR A 159 -4.31 4.22 -12.95
N LEU A 160 -5.21 3.47 -12.33
CA LEU A 160 -4.94 2.66 -11.15
C LEU A 160 -5.26 1.19 -11.44
N MET A 161 -4.30 0.31 -11.22
CA MET A 161 -4.50 -1.14 -11.21
C MET A 161 -4.15 -1.69 -9.83
N ALA A 162 -5.00 -2.51 -9.26
CA ALA A 162 -4.75 -3.15 -7.98
C ALA A 162 -5.03 -4.65 -8.03
N VAL A 163 -4.11 -5.43 -7.47
CA VAL A 163 -4.16 -6.89 -7.42
C VAL A 163 -3.93 -7.33 -5.98
N GLY A 164 -4.84 -8.12 -5.42
CA GLY A 164 -4.69 -8.56 -4.03
C GLY A 164 -4.63 -7.37 -3.07
N SER A 165 -5.42 -6.31 -3.26
CA SER A 165 -5.32 -5.09 -2.44
C SER A 165 -6.61 -4.80 -1.70
N SER A 166 -6.50 -4.12 -0.56
CA SER A 166 -7.64 -3.74 0.29
C SER A 166 -7.74 -2.22 0.37
N PHE A 167 -8.92 -1.69 0.04
CA PHE A 167 -9.23 -0.26 0.11
C PHE A 167 -10.18 -0.01 1.27
N PHE A 168 -9.78 0.89 2.17
CA PHE A 168 -10.56 1.29 3.34
C PHE A 168 -10.77 2.80 3.38
N GLY A 169 -11.90 3.25 3.96
CA GLY A 169 -12.09 4.68 4.22
C GLY A 169 -11.14 5.17 5.32
N GLY A 170 -10.56 6.36 5.19
CA GLY A 170 -9.58 6.89 6.14
C GLY A 170 -10.18 7.30 7.48
N ASP A 171 -11.34 7.96 7.49
CA ASP A 171 -12.05 8.26 8.73
C ASP A 171 -13.21 7.27 8.92
N PRO A 172 -13.12 6.39 9.93
CA PRO A 172 -14.15 5.41 10.18
C PRO A 172 -15.38 6.00 10.90
N LEU A 173 -15.30 7.23 11.40
CA LEU A 173 -16.42 7.99 11.95
C LEU A 173 -17.10 8.88 10.90
N ASP A 174 -16.38 9.26 9.85
CA ASP A 174 -16.94 10.03 8.73
C ASP A 174 -17.35 9.12 7.57
N THR A 175 -18.63 8.79 7.50
CA THR A 175 -19.22 8.01 6.41
C THR A 175 -19.32 8.77 5.09
N SER A 176 -19.07 10.09 5.09
CA SER A 176 -19.12 10.92 3.88
C SER A 176 -17.87 10.80 3.02
N ILE A 177 -16.75 10.35 3.59
CA ILE A 177 -15.50 10.14 2.86
C ILE A 177 -15.61 8.86 2.02
N PRO A 178 -15.51 8.93 0.67
CA PRO A 178 -15.53 7.73 -0.15
C PRO A 178 -14.33 6.83 0.15
N VAL A 179 -14.52 5.52 0.09
CA VAL A 179 -13.41 4.55 0.25
C VAL A 179 -12.44 4.64 -0.93
N LEU A 180 -13.00 4.85 -2.12
CA LEU A 180 -12.29 4.97 -3.38
C LEU A 180 -13.03 5.98 -4.26
N THR A 181 -12.32 7.00 -4.70
CA THR A 181 -12.83 7.98 -5.67
C THR A 181 -12.10 7.81 -6.99
N THR A 182 -12.84 7.57 -8.07
CA THR A 182 -12.28 7.63 -9.43
C THR A 182 -12.92 8.81 -10.17
N SER A 183 -12.15 9.88 -10.35
CA SER A 183 -12.62 11.08 -11.04
C SER A 183 -12.93 10.84 -12.51
N ASP A 184 -13.65 11.76 -13.13
CA ASP A 184 -13.93 11.71 -14.57
C ASP A 184 -12.62 11.70 -15.39
N GLY A 185 -12.47 10.72 -16.27
CA GLY A 185 -11.24 10.49 -17.04
C GLY A 185 -10.23 9.55 -16.37
N GLY A 186 -10.39 9.27 -15.07
CA GLY A 186 -9.65 8.22 -14.38
C GLY A 186 -10.18 6.83 -14.70
N THR A 187 -9.31 5.82 -14.56
CA THR A 187 -9.66 4.41 -14.66
C THR A 187 -9.10 3.64 -13.47
N THR A 188 -9.94 2.84 -12.83
CA THR A 188 -9.54 1.95 -11.74
C THR A 188 -9.89 0.52 -12.12
N THR A 189 -8.90 -0.37 -12.12
CA THR A 189 -9.07 -1.81 -12.39
C THR A 189 -8.67 -2.60 -11.17
N LEU A 190 -9.55 -3.48 -10.70
CA LEU A 190 -9.39 -4.23 -9.46
C LEU A 190 -9.45 -5.75 -9.71
N ARG A 191 -8.61 -6.49 -9.00
CA ARG A 191 -8.53 -7.95 -9.09
C ARG A 191 -8.23 -8.57 -7.74
N GLY A 192 -8.98 -9.60 -7.34
CA GLY A 192 -8.76 -10.24 -6.04
C GLY A 192 -8.68 -9.22 -4.90
N SER A 193 -9.46 -8.14 -4.98
CA SER A 193 -9.31 -6.94 -4.16
C SER A 193 -10.59 -6.66 -3.38
N VAL A 194 -10.44 -5.99 -2.25
CA VAL A 194 -11.55 -5.64 -1.35
C VAL A 194 -11.74 -4.14 -1.35
N VAL A 195 -12.99 -3.69 -1.48
CA VAL A 195 -13.37 -2.31 -1.19
C VAL A 195 -14.40 -2.34 -0.06
N ALA A 196 -13.95 -1.97 1.14
CA ALA A 196 -14.74 -2.15 2.34
C ALA A 196 -14.57 -1.04 3.37
N ARG A 197 -15.44 -1.07 4.38
CA ARG A 197 -15.38 -0.23 5.57
C ARG A 197 -15.16 -1.16 6.75
N PRO A 198 -13.90 -1.33 7.21
CA PRO A 198 -13.59 -2.32 8.21
C PRO A 198 -14.31 -2.01 9.52
N GLN A 199 -14.62 -3.05 10.29
CA GLN A 199 -15.11 -2.88 11.64
C GLN A 199 -13.98 -2.41 12.54
N LEU A 200 -14.25 -1.42 13.38
CA LEU A 200 -13.25 -0.90 14.30
C LEU A 200 -13.35 -1.54 15.66
N TYR A 201 -12.19 -1.94 16.19
CA TYR A 201 -12.07 -2.49 17.52
C TYR A 201 -11.04 -1.72 18.33
N TYR A 202 -11.30 -1.64 19.63
CA TYR A 202 -10.43 -1.05 20.62
C TYR A 202 -9.89 -2.14 21.55
N ASN A 203 -8.57 -2.09 21.80
CA ASN A 203 -7.84 -2.98 22.70
C ASN A 203 -8.30 -4.45 22.56
N GLU A 204 -8.19 -4.97 21.34
CA GLU A 204 -8.38 -6.38 21.00
C GLU A 204 -9.77 -6.99 21.24
N GLY A 205 -10.83 -6.22 21.50
CA GLY A 205 -12.15 -6.85 21.59
C GLY A 205 -13.37 -5.97 21.76
N THR A 206 -13.22 -4.67 21.99
CA THR A 206 -14.38 -3.80 22.15
C THR A 206 -14.70 -3.15 20.81
N PRO A 207 -15.81 -3.48 20.12
CA PRO A 207 -16.20 -2.77 18.91
C PRO A 207 -16.54 -1.32 19.26
N ILE A 208 -15.92 -0.37 18.57
CA ILE A 208 -16.10 1.07 18.83
C ILE A 208 -16.86 1.80 17.70
N GLY A 209 -17.11 1.12 16.58
CA GLY A 209 -17.83 1.68 15.45
C GLY A 209 -18.48 0.60 14.59
N ILE A 210 -19.51 1.01 13.85
CA ILE A 210 -20.15 0.16 12.85
C ILE A 210 -19.31 0.19 11.56
N GLY A 211 -18.78 -0.96 11.16
CA GLY A 211 -18.34 -1.17 9.78
C GLY A 211 -19.55 -1.17 8.83
N GLY A 212 -19.29 -0.98 7.53
CA GLY A 212 -20.30 -1.24 6.49
C GLY A 212 -21.10 -0.06 5.93
N SER A 213 -20.80 1.19 6.28
CA SER A 213 -21.40 2.36 5.60
C SER A 213 -20.35 3.20 4.89
N GLY A 214 -20.54 3.43 3.59
CA GLY A 214 -19.65 4.21 2.73
C GLY A 214 -19.98 3.95 1.27
N THR A 215 -19.31 4.66 0.37
CA THR A 215 -19.46 4.47 -1.08
C THR A 215 -18.11 4.62 -1.77
N CYS A 216 -18.00 4.09 -2.99
CA CYS A 216 -17.12 4.68 -3.97
C CYS A 216 -17.76 5.95 -4.53
N SER A 217 -16.96 6.83 -5.14
CA SER A 217 -17.47 7.98 -5.86
C SER A 217 -16.86 8.10 -7.26
N GLY A 218 -17.60 8.74 -8.17
CA GLY A 218 -17.22 8.92 -9.57
C GLY A 218 -17.40 7.66 -10.43
N VAL A 219 -16.45 7.39 -11.32
CA VAL A 219 -16.49 6.26 -12.26
C VAL A 219 -16.32 4.94 -11.49
N PRO A 220 -17.23 3.96 -11.64
CA PRO A 220 -17.08 2.67 -10.97
C PRO A 220 -15.79 1.95 -11.38
N PRO A 221 -15.10 1.28 -10.44
CA PRO A 221 -13.97 0.43 -10.79
C PRO A 221 -14.40 -0.72 -11.70
N THR A 222 -13.51 -1.11 -12.61
CA THR A 222 -13.68 -2.32 -13.41
C THR A 222 -13.12 -3.51 -12.65
N SER A 223 -13.97 -4.51 -12.36
CA SER A 223 -13.48 -5.80 -11.88
C SER A 223 -12.88 -6.61 -13.03
N VAL A 224 -11.80 -7.33 -12.74
CA VAL A 224 -11.27 -8.43 -13.57
C VAL A 224 -11.27 -9.77 -12.81
N GLY A 225 -12.24 -9.92 -11.90
CA GLY A 225 -12.51 -11.13 -11.12
C GLY A 225 -12.12 -11.00 -9.65
N PHE A 226 -12.90 -11.68 -8.80
CA PHE A 226 -12.70 -11.72 -7.36
C PHE A 226 -12.66 -10.34 -6.70
N LEU A 227 -13.44 -9.37 -7.20
CA LEU A 227 -13.66 -8.11 -6.52
C LEU A 227 -14.73 -8.29 -5.44
N PHE A 228 -14.40 -8.02 -4.18
CA PHE A 228 -15.38 -8.01 -3.09
C PHE A 228 -15.69 -6.59 -2.65
N VAL A 229 -16.97 -6.24 -2.60
CA VAL A 229 -17.41 -4.88 -2.26
C VAL A 229 -18.42 -4.90 -1.13
N GLU A 230 -18.08 -4.25 -0.01
CA GLU A 230 -19.00 -4.03 1.11
C GLU A 230 -19.78 -2.71 0.98
N VAL A 231 -19.19 -1.73 0.28
CA VAL A 231 -19.75 -0.39 0.07
C VAL A 231 -20.37 -0.23 -1.33
N GLY A 232 -21.12 0.84 -1.60
CA GLY A 232 -21.67 1.05 -2.95
C GLY A 232 -20.58 1.44 -3.96
N CYS A 233 -20.14 0.52 -4.83
CA CYS A 233 -19.08 0.78 -5.83
C CYS A 233 -19.43 0.40 -7.28
N GLY A 234 -20.71 0.55 -7.66
CA GLY A 234 -21.18 0.11 -8.98
C GLY A 234 -21.38 -1.41 -9.04
N SER A 235 -21.51 -1.95 -10.25
CA SER A 235 -21.82 -3.37 -10.44
C SER A 235 -20.59 -4.26 -10.31
N VAL A 236 -20.66 -5.21 -9.40
CA VAL A 236 -19.89 -6.46 -9.42
C VAL A 236 -20.55 -7.43 -10.41
N ALA A 237 -19.84 -7.84 -11.45
CA ALA A 237 -20.46 -8.65 -12.51
C ALA A 237 -19.53 -9.71 -13.09
N GLN A 238 -18.27 -9.72 -12.68
CA GLN A 238 -17.33 -10.75 -13.13
C GLN A 238 -17.47 -12.02 -12.27
N PRO A 239 -17.13 -13.19 -12.84
CA PRO A 239 -17.00 -14.41 -12.05
C PRO A 239 -16.08 -14.20 -10.84
N GLY A 240 -16.51 -14.72 -9.68
CA GLY A 240 -15.78 -14.58 -8.41
C GLY A 240 -16.03 -13.27 -7.67
N ASP A 241 -16.66 -12.27 -8.29
CA ASP A 241 -17.01 -11.04 -7.57
C ASP A 241 -18.06 -11.31 -6.48
N GLY A 242 -17.99 -10.57 -5.38
CA GLY A 242 -18.86 -10.72 -4.22
C GLY A 242 -19.29 -9.39 -3.60
N THR A 243 -20.36 -9.43 -2.83
CA THR A 243 -20.83 -8.29 -2.01
C THR A 243 -21.30 -8.75 -0.64
N GLY A 244 -21.38 -7.80 0.29
CA GLY A 244 -21.86 -8.02 1.65
C GLY A 244 -20.82 -7.61 2.69
N PRO A 245 -21.00 -8.00 3.96
CA PRO A 245 -20.03 -7.68 5.01
C PRO A 245 -18.72 -8.42 4.76
N ALA A 246 -17.63 -7.68 4.51
CA ALA A 246 -16.32 -8.27 4.29
C ALA A 246 -15.73 -8.88 5.57
N ARG A 247 -16.24 -8.47 6.75
CA ARG A 247 -15.73 -8.91 8.07
C ARG A 247 -14.23 -8.67 8.24
N THR A 248 -13.70 -7.65 7.55
CA THR A 248 -12.39 -7.09 7.81
C THR A 248 -12.45 -6.25 9.08
N ARG A 249 -11.43 -6.38 9.92
CA ARG A 249 -11.30 -5.70 11.19
C ARG A 249 -10.07 -4.81 11.17
N VAL A 250 -10.20 -3.65 11.78
CA VAL A 250 -9.07 -2.80 12.14
C VAL A 250 -9.04 -2.68 13.65
N ASP A 251 -7.97 -3.22 14.22
CA ASP A 251 -7.68 -3.18 15.65
C ASP A 251 -6.83 -1.98 15.98
N PHE A 252 -7.39 -1.07 16.77
CA PHE A 252 -6.65 0.03 17.36
C PHE A 252 -6.24 -0.31 18.78
N THR A 253 -4.97 -0.05 19.08
CA THR A 253 -4.52 0.17 20.45
C THR A 253 -4.37 1.67 20.65
N ILE A 254 -4.85 2.21 21.77
CA ILE A 254 -4.67 3.63 22.12
C ILE A 254 -3.94 3.69 23.44
N ASP A 255 -2.95 4.57 23.54
CA ASP A 255 -2.34 4.91 24.82
C ASP A 255 -3.39 5.56 25.74
N PRO A 256 -3.67 4.99 26.94
CA PRO A 256 -4.72 5.49 27.81
C PRO A 256 -4.40 6.85 28.44
N PHE A 257 -3.16 7.33 28.35
CA PHE A 257 -2.72 8.61 28.92
C PHE A 257 -2.63 9.71 27.86
N THR A 258 -2.16 9.40 26.64
CA THR A 258 -2.03 10.38 25.56
C THR A 258 -3.23 10.41 24.61
N PHE A 259 -4.12 9.41 24.68
CA PHE A 259 -5.21 9.19 23.73
C PHE A 259 -4.73 9.09 22.26
N GLN A 260 -3.46 8.73 22.06
CA GLN A 260 -2.90 8.52 20.73
C GLN A 260 -2.99 7.05 20.33
N ILE A 261 -3.25 6.80 19.05
CA ILE A 261 -3.23 5.44 18.48
C ILE A 261 -1.79 4.91 18.49
N THR A 262 -1.57 3.79 19.17
CA THR A 262 -0.29 3.09 19.35
C THR A 262 -0.20 1.77 18.61
N SER A 263 -1.29 1.24 18.04
CA SER A 263 -1.26 0.13 17.09
C SER A 263 -2.44 0.23 16.14
N GLN A 264 -2.24 -0.16 14.88
CA GLN A 264 -3.30 -0.43 13.94
C GLN A 264 -3.01 -1.74 13.20
N VAL A 265 -3.77 -2.79 13.48
CA VAL A 265 -3.63 -4.08 12.79
C VAL A 265 -4.86 -4.29 11.92
N VAL A 266 -4.65 -4.60 10.65
CA VAL A 266 -5.74 -5.05 9.78
C VAL A 266 -5.80 -6.57 9.87
N SER A 267 -6.98 -7.11 10.13
CA SER A 267 -7.21 -8.56 10.24
C SER A 267 -8.50 -8.96 9.56
N MET A 268 -8.69 -10.26 9.37
CA MET A 268 -9.91 -10.86 8.84
C MET A 268 -10.44 -11.89 9.82
N SER A 269 -11.77 -12.01 9.91
CA SER A 269 -12.40 -13.10 10.64
C SER A 269 -12.25 -14.41 9.85
N PRO A 270 -12.04 -15.57 10.51
CA PRO A 270 -12.12 -16.88 9.85
C PRO A 270 -13.48 -17.16 9.18
N THR A 271 -14.53 -16.43 9.57
CA THR A 271 -15.86 -16.56 8.95
C THR A 271 -16.11 -15.51 7.86
N SER A 272 -15.07 -14.79 7.45
CA SER A 272 -15.17 -13.79 6.39
C SER A 272 -15.40 -14.48 5.05
N PRO A 273 -16.27 -13.94 4.19
CA PRO A 273 -16.43 -14.45 2.82
C PRO A 273 -15.20 -14.17 1.93
N LEU A 274 -14.17 -13.51 2.46
CA LEU A 274 -12.91 -13.27 1.78
C LEU A 274 -11.94 -14.43 1.91
N VAL A 275 -12.12 -15.26 2.94
CA VAL A 275 -11.20 -16.34 3.31
C VAL A 275 -11.36 -17.49 2.32
N ASP A 276 -10.24 -17.98 1.79
CA ASP A 276 -10.16 -19.10 0.83
C ASP A 276 -11.03 -18.91 -0.43
N ALA A 277 -11.39 -17.66 -0.73
CA ALA A 277 -12.42 -17.34 -1.71
C ALA A 277 -11.90 -17.43 -3.16
N ILE A 278 -10.58 -17.38 -3.37
CA ILE A 278 -9.97 -17.56 -4.69
C ILE A 278 -9.38 -18.98 -4.77
N PRO A 279 -9.90 -19.86 -5.66
CA PRO A 279 -9.39 -21.21 -5.79
C PRO A 279 -7.90 -21.26 -6.16
N LEU A 280 -7.14 -22.16 -5.54
CA LEU A 280 -5.75 -22.43 -5.92
C LEU A 280 -5.60 -22.71 -7.41
N GLY A 281 -4.62 -22.05 -8.04
CA GLY A 281 -4.34 -22.20 -9.47
C GLY A 281 -5.21 -21.33 -10.37
N ASP A 282 -6.20 -20.62 -9.83
CA ASP A 282 -6.71 -19.44 -10.52
C ASP A 282 -5.57 -18.43 -10.64
N THR A 283 -5.56 -17.70 -11.75
CA THR A 283 -4.68 -16.55 -11.94
C THR A 283 -4.70 -15.53 -10.80
N GLY A 284 -5.75 -15.47 -9.98
CA GLY A 284 -5.87 -14.59 -8.80
C GLY A 284 -5.26 -15.18 -7.52
N CYS A 285 -4.87 -16.45 -7.56
CA CYS A 285 -4.34 -17.20 -6.44
C CYS A 285 -3.07 -17.98 -6.86
N ASP A 286 -1.95 -17.28 -6.78
CA ASP A 286 -0.61 -17.83 -6.99
C ASP A 286 0.03 -18.08 -5.62
N GLY A 287 0.17 -19.36 -5.24
CA GLY A 287 0.77 -19.76 -3.97
C GLY A 287 2.27 -19.49 -3.83
N SER A 288 2.92 -18.92 -4.86
CA SER A 288 4.27 -18.37 -4.74
C SER A 288 4.30 -16.91 -4.26
N GLN A 289 3.14 -16.24 -4.25
CA GLN A 289 3.01 -14.88 -3.73
C GLN A 289 2.87 -14.90 -2.20
N VAL A 290 3.14 -13.75 -1.61
CA VAL A 290 2.92 -13.48 -0.19
C VAL A 290 1.93 -12.33 -0.03
N ASP A 291 1.29 -12.26 1.13
CA ASP A 291 0.43 -11.15 1.52
C ASP A 291 1.25 -9.94 2.00
N LEU A 292 0.55 -8.90 2.49
CA LEU A 292 1.14 -7.69 3.07
C LEU A 292 2.22 -7.98 4.13
N TYR A 293 2.07 -9.05 4.91
CA TYR A 293 2.94 -9.39 6.04
C TYR A 293 3.95 -10.49 5.72
N GLY A 294 4.06 -10.88 4.44
CA GLY A 294 4.98 -11.92 4.01
C GLY A 294 4.46 -13.35 4.22
N THR A 295 3.18 -13.51 4.56
CA THR A 295 2.52 -14.82 4.68
C THR A 295 2.31 -15.40 3.29
N PRO A 296 2.76 -16.64 3.01
CA PRO A 296 2.48 -17.30 1.73
C PRO A 296 0.98 -17.41 1.49
N ARG A 297 0.53 -17.16 0.27
CA ARG A 297 -0.89 -17.31 -0.10
C ARG A 297 -1.26 -18.75 -0.43
N GLY A 298 -2.53 -19.10 -0.36
CA GLY A 298 -3.02 -20.43 -0.69
C GLY A 298 -3.18 -21.35 0.53
N ASN A 299 -3.35 -20.79 1.72
CA ASN A 299 -3.57 -21.59 2.93
C ASN A 299 -5.04 -22.02 3.04
N ASP A 300 -5.38 -22.78 4.07
CA ASP A 300 -6.76 -23.09 4.47
C ASP A 300 -7.01 -22.27 5.73
N GLY A 301 -7.45 -21.03 5.54
CA GLY A 301 -7.55 -20.01 6.58
C GLY A 301 -8.74 -20.22 7.52
N ASP A 302 -9.81 -20.86 7.05
CA ASP A 302 -11.00 -21.15 7.87
C ASP A 302 -11.05 -22.58 8.44
N GLY A 303 -10.17 -23.47 7.96
CA GLY A 303 -10.01 -24.83 8.46
C GLY A 303 -11.08 -25.80 7.95
N ASP A 304 -11.77 -25.48 6.85
CA ASP A 304 -12.76 -26.36 6.24
C ASP A 304 -12.15 -27.50 5.40
N GLY A 305 -10.83 -27.49 5.19
CA GLY A 305 -10.07 -28.47 4.43
C GLY A 305 -9.91 -28.13 2.94
N VAL A 306 -10.36 -26.95 2.50
CA VAL A 306 -10.28 -26.46 1.12
C VAL A 306 -9.41 -25.21 1.05
N PRO A 307 -8.11 -25.35 0.74
CA PRO A 307 -7.23 -24.18 0.68
C PRO A 307 -7.57 -23.27 -0.50
N GLY A 308 -7.43 -21.97 -0.28
CA GLY A 308 -7.59 -20.92 -1.28
C GLY A 308 -6.69 -19.74 -0.97
N CYS A 309 -6.72 -18.72 -1.83
CA CYS A 309 -6.15 -17.43 -1.46
C CYS A 309 -7.26 -16.51 -1.01
N ASP A 310 -6.93 -15.65 -0.07
CA ASP A 310 -7.85 -14.65 0.40
C ASP A 310 -7.99 -13.50 -0.61
N ILE A 311 -9.18 -12.91 -0.66
CA ILE A 311 -9.41 -11.68 -1.41
C ILE A 311 -8.86 -10.50 -0.59
N GLY A 312 -8.04 -9.65 -1.21
CA GLY A 312 -7.45 -8.47 -0.58
C GLY A 312 -5.97 -8.62 -0.28
N ALA A 313 -5.44 -7.75 0.58
CA ALA A 313 -4.01 -7.65 0.89
C ALA A 313 -3.50 -8.62 1.96
N LEU A 314 -4.39 -9.35 2.60
CA LEU A 314 -4.07 -10.23 3.72
C LEU A 314 -4.24 -11.68 3.31
N GLU A 315 -3.55 -12.57 4.02
CA GLU A 315 -3.80 -14.00 4.02
C GLU A 315 -3.99 -14.45 5.48
N LEU A 316 -5.10 -15.12 5.75
CA LEU A 316 -5.40 -15.73 7.03
C LEU A 316 -4.73 -17.09 7.11
N VAL A 317 -4.07 -17.33 8.24
CA VAL A 317 -3.52 -18.64 8.60
C VAL A 317 -4.32 -19.25 9.75
N PRO A 318 -4.51 -20.58 9.77
CA PRO A 318 -5.28 -21.28 10.81
C PRO A 318 -4.64 -21.25 12.21
#